data_AF-A0A0F9ET59-F1
#
_entry.id   AF-A0A0F9ET59-F1
#
_cell.length_a   1.000
_cell.length_b   1.000
_cell.length_c   1.000
_cell.angle_alpha   90.00
_cell.angle_beta   90.00
_cell.angle_gamma   90.00
#
_symmetry.space_group_name_H-M   'P 1'
#
loop_
_entity.id
_entity.type
_entity.pdbx_description
1 polymer ?
#
loop_
_entity_poly.entity_id
_entity_poly.type
_entity_poly.pdbx_seq_one_letter_code
_entity_poly.pdbx_strand_id
1 'polypeptide(L)'
;MNNPLSLIGDFWTRRRKPLLHQLARMQSSKDEGIALRVERYNWALQQGDVAAISRYRDELEAYLKVVDGSASLLALLQGTASQQTPLPAWEVAPQPAVPAYWISSSTLAQAYQLLTRSMPGADQEPEWMLAVTGLKRDHMRTLEHLMEIQMDTQSAAQASFDMDAFTRMAIKLHKHGQALHAVFHSHRFAGPPNPSATDWRLQERLEEGGYPCIQAVFSEDAQVRFFARKPFQVEVYGKGVESIDQHNHLYRIVYRSTLPDPGHSTPAIERRRDGLRPLPAHSGR
;
A
#
# COMPACT_ATOMS: atom_id res chain seq x y z
N MET A 1 1.50 -4.50 -54.79
CA MET A 1 2.50 -3.59 -54.19
C MET A 1 1.82 -2.83 -53.07
N ASN A 2 1.98 -3.26 -51.82
CA ASN A 2 1.36 -2.63 -50.66
C ASN A 2 2.29 -1.56 -50.10
N ASN A 3 1.76 -0.35 -49.95
CA ASN A 3 2.49 0.85 -49.57
C ASN A 3 2.80 0.82 -48.05
N PRO A 4 4.07 0.76 -47.61
CA PRO A 4 4.45 0.57 -46.20
C PRO A 4 4.19 1.80 -45.29
N LEU A 5 3.69 2.91 -45.84
CA LEU A 5 3.45 4.15 -45.09
C LEU A 5 2.08 4.23 -44.40
N SER A 6 1.12 3.35 -44.70
CA SER A 6 -0.21 3.36 -44.05
C SER A 6 -0.23 2.76 -42.65
N LEU A 7 0.77 1.95 -42.28
CA LEU A 7 0.82 1.27 -40.98
C LEU A 7 1.35 2.15 -39.84
N ILE A 8 2.04 3.25 -40.16
CA ILE A 8 2.62 4.16 -39.15
C ILE A 8 1.53 5.11 -38.60
N GLY A 9 0.58 5.54 -39.43
CA GLY A 9 -0.53 6.42 -38.99
C GLY A 9 -1.47 5.77 -37.96
N ASP A 10 -1.73 4.47 -38.10
CA ASP A 10 -2.62 3.70 -37.23
C ASP A 10 -2.02 3.37 -35.85
N PHE A 11 -0.70 3.36 -35.73
CA PHE A 11 -0.03 3.06 -34.47
C PHE A 11 -0.14 4.24 -33.47
N TRP A 12 -0.08 5.48 -33.97
CA TRP A 12 -0.15 6.69 -33.14
C TRP A 12 -1.58 7.04 -32.70
N THR A 13 -2.59 6.77 -33.53
CA THR A 13 -4.00 6.96 -33.17
C THR A 13 -4.47 5.98 -32.09
N ARG A 14 -3.92 4.75 -32.06
CA ARG A 14 -4.23 3.75 -31.02
C ARG A 14 -3.64 4.08 -29.63
N ARG A 15 -2.49 4.75 -29.54
CA ARG A 15 -1.87 5.14 -28.26
C ARG A 15 -2.38 6.47 -27.66
N ARG A 16 -2.99 7.35 -28.46
CA ARG A 16 -3.59 8.62 -27.97
C ARG A 16 -4.90 8.40 -27.19
N LYS A 17 -5.71 7.40 -27.56
CA LYS A 17 -7.00 7.14 -26.88
C LYS A 17 -6.86 6.76 -25.40
N PRO A 18 -5.92 5.87 -24.98
CA PRO A 18 -5.72 5.54 -23.57
C PRO A 18 -5.32 6.75 -22.72
N LEU A 19 -4.43 7.62 -23.22
CA LEU A 19 -3.93 8.76 -22.44
C LEU A 19 -4.99 9.84 -22.26
N LEU A 20 -5.76 10.16 -23.31
CA LEU A 20 -6.91 11.07 -23.20
C LEU A 20 -7.99 10.51 -22.27
N HIS A 21 -8.24 9.21 -22.31
CA HIS A 21 -9.18 8.56 -21.39
C HIS A 21 -8.70 8.63 -19.94
N GLN A 22 -7.40 8.39 -19.69
CA GLN A 22 -6.83 8.51 -18.34
C GLN A 22 -6.84 9.96 -17.84
N LEU A 23 -6.51 10.94 -18.69
CA LEU A 23 -6.62 12.35 -18.34
C LEU A 23 -8.07 12.74 -18.00
N ALA A 24 -9.04 12.27 -18.77
CA ALA A 24 -10.46 12.50 -18.49
C ALA A 24 -10.90 11.85 -17.17
N ARG A 25 -10.44 10.62 -16.88
CA ARG A 25 -10.70 9.94 -15.60
C ARG A 25 -10.07 10.68 -14.42
N MET A 26 -8.83 11.16 -14.55
CA MET A 26 -8.15 11.95 -13.52
C MET A 26 -8.90 13.27 -13.26
N GLN A 27 -9.36 13.94 -14.31
CA GLN A 27 -10.15 15.16 -14.17
C GLN A 27 -11.49 14.87 -13.48
N SER A 28 -12.20 13.81 -13.87
CA SER A 28 -13.45 13.40 -13.24
C SER A 28 -13.27 13.07 -11.74
N SER A 29 -12.19 12.36 -11.39
CA SER A 29 -11.89 12.02 -9.99
C SER A 29 -11.51 13.25 -9.17
N LYS A 30 -10.78 14.21 -9.78
CA LYS A 30 -10.50 15.52 -9.17
C LYS A 30 -11.81 16.24 -8.86
N ASP A 31 -12.71 16.33 -9.84
CA ASP A 31 -13.97 17.07 -9.71
C ASP A 31 -14.89 16.43 -8.66
N GLU A 32 -14.98 15.10 -8.64
CA GLU A 32 -15.72 14.34 -7.61
C GLU A 32 -15.14 14.56 -6.21
N GLY A 33 -13.81 14.53 -6.07
CA GLY A 33 -13.14 14.79 -4.80
C GLY A 33 -13.33 16.22 -4.26
N ILE A 34 -13.46 17.21 -5.16
CA ILE A 34 -13.83 18.59 -4.79
C ILE A 34 -15.30 18.63 -4.37
N ALA A 35 -16.21 18.04 -5.16
CA ALA A 35 -17.64 18.06 -4.91
C ALA A 35 -17.99 17.49 -3.52
N LEU A 36 -17.43 16.32 -3.17
CA LEU A 36 -17.67 15.68 -1.87
C LEU A 36 -17.23 16.56 -0.68
N ARG A 37 -16.09 17.26 -0.82
CA ARG A 37 -15.57 18.13 0.26
C ARG A 37 -16.39 19.41 0.38
N VAL A 38 -16.82 19.98 -0.74
CA VAL A 38 -17.74 21.13 -0.75
C VAL A 38 -19.09 20.75 -0.15
N GLU A 39 -19.60 19.56 -0.43
CA GLU A 39 -20.85 19.06 0.15
C GLU A 39 -20.75 18.94 1.68
N ARG A 40 -19.67 18.35 2.20
CA ARG A 40 -19.42 18.26 3.66
C ARG A 40 -19.30 19.64 4.32
N TYR A 41 -18.61 20.56 3.67
CA TYR A 41 -18.50 21.95 4.13
C TYR A 41 -19.85 22.66 4.16
N ASN A 42 -20.65 22.54 3.09
CA ASN A 42 -21.99 23.11 3.00
C ASN A 42 -22.94 22.51 4.04
N TRP A 43 -22.86 21.20 4.28
CA TRP A 43 -23.63 20.54 5.32
C TRP A 43 -23.28 21.11 6.70
N ALA A 44 -22.00 21.30 7.02
CA ALA A 44 -21.58 21.91 8.28
C ALA A 44 -22.06 23.36 8.43
N LEU A 45 -22.05 24.14 7.35
CA LEU A 45 -22.62 25.49 7.32
C LEU A 45 -24.13 25.49 7.63
N GLN A 46 -24.89 24.57 7.05
CA GLN A 46 -26.33 24.46 7.29
C GLN A 46 -26.66 24.10 8.75
N GLN A 47 -25.81 23.31 9.39
CA GLN A 47 -25.99 22.93 10.80
C GLN A 47 -25.45 23.98 11.79
N GLY A 48 -24.71 24.99 11.33
CA GLY A 48 -24.07 25.97 12.19
C GLY A 48 -22.93 25.41 13.06
N ASP A 49 -22.36 24.26 12.68
CA ASP A 49 -21.27 23.60 13.43
C ASP A 49 -19.93 24.28 13.14
N VAL A 50 -19.58 25.26 13.96
CA VAL A 50 -18.35 26.08 13.81
C VAL A 50 -17.08 25.22 13.79
N ALA A 51 -17.01 24.14 14.57
CA ALA A 51 -15.83 23.28 14.62
C ALA A 51 -15.70 22.45 13.34
N ALA A 52 -16.81 21.88 12.85
CA ALA A 52 -16.81 21.15 11.58
C ALA A 52 -16.54 22.07 10.38
N ILE A 53 -17.07 23.30 10.38
CA ILE A 53 -16.81 24.31 9.35
C ILE A 53 -15.29 24.57 9.24
N SER A 54 -14.61 24.82 10.37
CA SER A 54 -13.17 25.07 10.36
C SER A 54 -12.40 23.85 9.84
N ARG A 55 -12.73 22.64 10.33
CA ARG A 55 -12.08 21.40 9.89
C ARG A 55 -12.24 21.17 8.38
N TYR A 56 -13.44 21.26 7.85
CA TYR A 56 -13.70 21.00 6.43
C TYR A 56 -13.12 22.08 5.52
N ARG A 57 -13.04 23.33 5.98
CA ARG A 57 -12.31 24.37 5.26
C ARG A 57 -10.84 24.01 5.14
N ASP A 58 -10.18 23.67 6.25
CA ASP A 58 -8.75 23.36 6.26
C ASP A 58 -8.44 22.10 5.41
N GLU A 59 -9.33 21.11 5.43
CA GLU A 59 -9.27 19.92 4.56
C GLU A 59 -9.42 20.27 3.07
N LEU A 60 -10.39 21.13 2.73
CA LEU A 60 -10.61 21.58 1.35
C LEU A 60 -9.42 22.39 0.84
N GLU A 61 -8.86 23.29 1.64
CA GLU A 61 -7.67 24.06 1.29
C GLU A 61 -6.44 23.16 1.08
N ALA A 62 -6.21 22.19 1.97
CA ALA A 62 -5.11 21.25 1.82
C ALA A 62 -5.26 20.41 0.54
N TYR A 63 -6.48 19.97 0.23
CA TYR A 63 -6.76 19.22 -0.99
C TYR A 63 -6.56 20.07 -2.25
N LEU A 64 -7.05 21.31 -2.25
CA LEU A 64 -6.86 22.24 -3.38
C LEU A 64 -5.38 22.53 -3.64
N LYS A 65 -4.53 22.67 -2.60
CA LYS A 65 -3.07 22.83 -2.78
C LYS A 65 -2.44 21.63 -3.49
N VAL A 66 -2.83 20.41 -3.14
CA VAL A 66 -2.35 19.18 -3.80
C VAL A 66 -2.81 19.14 -5.26
N VAL A 67 -4.08 19.50 -5.48
CA VAL A 67 -4.72 19.48 -6.80
C VAL A 67 -4.19 20.58 -7.73
N ASP A 68 -3.90 21.78 -7.23
CA ASP A 68 -3.31 22.87 -8.03
C ASP A 68 -1.85 22.57 -8.41
N GLY A 69 -1.10 21.92 -7.51
CA GLY A 69 0.20 21.36 -7.86
C GLY A 69 0.13 20.34 -9.01
N SER A 70 -0.97 19.58 -9.10
CA SER A 70 -1.22 18.62 -10.19
C SER A 70 -1.68 19.27 -11.49
N ALA A 71 -2.26 20.48 -11.45
CA ALA A 71 -2.68 21.21 -12.65
C ALA A 71 -1.49 21.59 -13.55
N SER A 72 -0.34 21.90 -12.94
CA SER A 72 0.92 22.12 -13.68
C SER A 72 1.39 20.87 -14.41
N LEU A 73 1.17 19.69 -13.82
CA LEU A 73 1.55 18.40 -14.43
C LEU A 73 0.60 18.04 -15.59
N LEU A 74 -0.71 18.29 -15.44
CA LEU A 74 -1.69 18.13 -16.52
C LEU A 74 -1.42 19.07 -17.70
N ALA A 75 -1.08 20.34 -17.43
CA ALA A 75 -0.70 21.31 -18.44
C ALA A 75 0.60 20.90 -19.18
N LEU A 76 1.60 20.39 -18.45
CA LEU A 76 2.83 19.87 -19.04
C LEU A 76 2.55 18.67 -19.96
N LEU A 77 1.71 17.74 -19.51
CA LEU A 77 1.31 16.56 -20.29
C LEU A 77 0.50 16.94 -21.54
N GLN A 78 -0.41 17.91 -21.45
CA GLN A 78 -1.16 18.44 -22.59
C GLN A 78 -0.25 19.21 -23.57
N GLY A 79 0.74 19.95 -23.06
CA GLY A 79 1.76 20.61 -23.87
C GLY A 79 2.63 19.62 -24.65
N THR A 80 3.09 18.54 -24.00
CA THR A 80 3.87 17.47 -24.67
C THR A 80 3.06 16.68 -25.69
N ALA A 81 1.74 16.58 -25.55
CA ALA A 81 0.88 15.90 -26.53
C ALA A 81 0.72 16.70 -27.85
N SER A 82 1.00 18.01 -27.81
CA SER A 82 0.85 18.95 -28.94
C SER A 82 2.15 19.20 -29.71
N GLN A 83 3.32 18.87 -29.15
CA GLN A 83 4.61 18.99 -29.86
C GLN A 83 4.98 17.67 -30.55
N GLN A 84 4.73 17.59 -31.85
CA GLN A 84 5.34 16.57 -32.71
C GLN A 84 6.83 16.90 -32.90
N THR A 85 7.66 16.49 -31.95
CA THR A 85 9.09 16.37 -32.22
C THR A 85 9.33 14.96 -32.79
N PRO A 86 9.94 14.80 -33.98
CA PRO A 86 10.34 13.49 -34.45
C PRO A 86 11.34 12.93 -33.43
N LEU A 87 10.96 11.86 -32.73
CA LEU A 87 11.87 11.18 -31.83
C LEU A 87 13.07 10.65 -32.63
N PRO A 88 14.31 10.84 -32.17
CA PRO A 88 15.45 10.13 -32.74
C PRO A 88 15.16 8.62 -32.68
N ALA A 89 15.48 7.94 -33.79
CA ALA A 89 15.44 6.50 -33.84
C ALA A 89 16.35 5.94 -32.73
N TRP A 90 15.87 4.89 -32.07
CA TRP A 90 16.55 4.05 -31.09
C TRP A 90 17.07 4.74 -29.81
N GLU A 91 16.17 5.01 -28.88
CA GLU A 91 16.48 4.72 -27.48
C GLU A 91 15.35 3.83 -26.98
N VAL A 92 15.64 2.54 -26.83
CA VAL A 92 14.71 1.60 -26.21
C VAL A 92 14.54 2.11 -24.79
N ALA A 93 13.47 2.88 -24.55
CA ALA A 93 13.13 3.33 -23.20
C ALA A 93 13.20 2.09 -22.31
N PRO A 94 14.04 2.09 -21.25
CA PRO A 94 14.21 0.92 -20.40
C PRO A 94 12.81 0.47 -19.98
N GLN A 95 12.50 -0.82 -20.21
CA GLN A 95 11.23 -1.36 -19.76
C GLN A 95 11.05 -0.97 -18.29
N PRO A 96 9.87 -0.46 -17.89
CA PRO A 96 9.66 -0.06 -16.50
C PRO A 96 9.99 -1.25 -15.61
N ALA A 97 11.01 -1.09 -14.77
CA ALA A 97 11.47 -2.16 -13.90
C ALA A 97 10.30 -2.64 -13.04
N VAL A 98 10.06 -3.96 -13.04
CA VAL A 98 9.04 -4.59 -12.22
C VAL A 98 9.35 -4.27 -10.75
N PRO A 99 8.39 -3.74 -9.96
CA PRO A 99 8.63 -3.44 -8.56
C PRO A 99 9.05 -4.69 -7.78
N ALA A 100 10.13 -4.56 -7.00
CA ALA A 100 10.65 -5.61 -6.13
C ALA A 100 10.38 -5.26 -4.67
N TYR A 101 9.73 -6.19 -3.96
CA TYR A 101 9.36 -6.03 -2.56
C TYR A 101 10.18 -6.98 -1.70
N TRP A 102 10.89 -6.42 -0.74
CA TRP A 102 11.75 -7.16 0.18
C TRP A 102 11.14 -7.16 1.56
N ILE A 103 10.98 -8.33 2.15
CA ILE A 103 10.46 -8.48 3.49
C ILE A 103 11.34 -9.43 4.29
N SER A 104 11.61 -9.09 5.54
CA SER A 104 12.27 -10.03 6.43
C SER A 104 11.26 -11.08 6.91
N SER A 105 11.72 -12.33 7.05
CA SER A 105 10.99 -13.40 7.74
C SER A 105 10.50 -12.95 9.13
N SER A 106 11.26 -12.08 9.81
CA SER A 106 10.85 -11.50 11.07
C SER A 106 9.65 -10.58 11.00
N THR A 107 9.64 -9.65 10.04
CA THR A 107 8.50 -8.76 9.82
C THR A 107 7.28 -9.54 9.38
N LEU A 108 7.46 -10.58 8.55
CA LEU A 108 6.35 -11.43 8.10
C LEU A 108 5.70 -12.21 9.25
N ALA A 109 6.50 -12.77 10.14
CA ALA A 109 6.00 -13.47 11.32
C ALA A 109 5.37 -12.49 12.34
N GLN A 110 5.91 -11.28 12.49
CA GLN A 110 5.27 -10.22 13.29
C GLN A 110 3.90 -9.83 12.71
N ALA A 111 3.80 -9.67 11.39
CA ALA A 111 2.53 -9.38 10.72
C ALA A 111 1.51 -10.49 10.95
N TYR A 112 1.91 -11.75 10.84
CA TYR A 112 1.05 -12.88 11.15
C TYR A 112 0.57 -12.85 12.61
N GLN A 113 1.47 -12.61 13.57
CA GLN A 113 1.12 -12.47 14.98
C GLN A 113 0.19 -11.29 15.25
N LEU A 114 0.28 -10.19 14.49
CA LEU A 114 -0.61 -9.02 14.57
C LEU A 114 -2.01 -9.34 14.06
N LEU A 115 -2.08 -9.97 12.88
CA LEU A 115 -3.33 -10.23 12.18
C LEU A 115 -4.13 -11.37 12.81
N THR A 116 -3.46 -12.33 13.44
CA THR A 116 -4.11 -13.54 13.99
C THR A 116 -4.41 -13.48 15.49
N ARG A 117 -4.16 -12.33 16.15
CA ARG A 117 -4.49 -12.17 17.58
C ARG A 117 -5.98 -12.44 17.81
N SER A 118 -6.30 -13.25 18.80
CA SER A 118 -7.66 -13.36 19.34
C SER A 118 -7.85 -12.29 20.41
N MET A 119 -8.95 -11.54 20.33
CA MET A 119 -9.33 -10.56 21.34
C MET A 119 -10.32 -11.22 22.31
N PRO A 120 -9.98 -11.37 23.60
CA PRO A 120 -10.91 -11.91 24.59
C PRO A 120 -12.11 -10.97 24.73
N GLY A 121 -13.34 -11.48 24.53
CA GLY A 121 -14.58 -10.75 24.83
C GLY A 121 -15.21 -9.98 23.67
N ALA A 122 -14.77 -10.17 22.44
CA ALA A 122 -15.50 -9.71 21.26
C ALA A 122 -16.35 -10.87 20.70
N ASP A 123 -17.68 -10.69 20.64
CA ASP A 123 -18.60 -11.68 20.03
C ASP A 123 -18.36 -11.84 18.50
N GLN A 124 -17.63 -10.90 17.90
CA GLN A 124 -17.09 -10.99 16.55
C GLN A 124 -15.61 -10.59 16.58
N GLU A 125 -14.72 -11.49 16.16
CA GLU A 125 -13.29 -11.16 16.05
C GLU A 125 -13.10 -10.12 14.93
N PRO A 126 -12.54 -8.93 15.21
CA PRO A 126 -12.33 -7.94 14.16
C PRO A 126 -11.33 -8.45 13.12
N GLU A 127 -11.67 -8.35 11.84
CA GLU A 127 -10.67 -8.47 10.76
C GLU A 127 -9.67 -7.31 10.87
N TRP A 128 -8.41 -7.63 11.17
CA TRP A 128 -7.33 -6.65 11.22
C TRP A 128 -6.73 -6.42 9.84
N MET A 129 -6.35 -5.17 9.58
CA MET A 129 -5.58 -4.81 8.41
C MET A 129 -4.34 -4.03 8.83
N LEU A 130 -3.22 -4.27 8.14
CA LEU A 130 -1.98 -3.57 8.33
C LEU A 130 -1.64 -2.78 7.07
N ALA A 131 -1.43 -1.48 7.20
CA ALA A 131 -0.65 -0.74 6.22
C ALA A 131 0.83 -1.06 6.43
N VAL A 132 1.56 -1.26 5.33
CA VAL A 132 2.98 -1.61 5.37
C VAL A 132 3.79 -0.60 4.56
N THR A 133 4.84 -0.08 5.17
CA THR A 133 5.77 0.88 4.56
C THR A 133 7.22 0.49 4.85
N GLY A 134 8.16 1.25 4.29
CA GLY A 134 9.60 1.03 4.40
C GLY A 134 10.38 1.96 3.47
N LEU A 135 11.63 1.61 3.22
CA LEU A 135 12.51 2.31 2.29
C LEU A 135 12.05 2.08 0.85
N LYS A 136 12.07 3.15 0.06
CA LYS A 136 11.82 3.12 -1.39
C LYS A 136 13.06 3.65 -2.11
N ARG A 137 13.67 2.83 -2.96
CA ARG A 137 14.78 3.23 -3.84
C ARG A 137 14.53 2.65 -5.23
N ASP A 138 14.33 3.53 -6.21
CA ASP A 138 13.98 3.14 -7.58
C ASP A 138 12.73 2.23 -7.63
N HIS A 139 12.91 0.98 -8.08
CA HIS A 139 11.86 -0.04 -8.15
C HIS A 139 11.83 -0.95 -6.91
N MET A 140 12.78 -0.79 -5.99
CA MET A 140 12.87 -1.60 -4.77
C MET A 140 12.11 -0.95 -3.61
N ARG A 141 11.42 -1.78 -2.84
CA ARG A 141 10.61 -1.41 -1.69
C ARG A 141 10.84 -2.39 -0.56
N THR A 142 11.14 -1.92 0.64
CA THR A 142 11.17 -2.77 1.83
C THR A 142 9.80 -2.77 2.52
N LEU A 143 9.45 -3.89 3.15
CA LEU A 143 8.24 -4.09 3.94
C LEU A 143 8.67 -4.29 5.39
N GLU A 144 8.87 -3.18 6.12
CA GLU A 144 9.52 -3.19 7.44
C GLU A 144 8.63 -2.64 8.55
N HIS A 145 7.85 -1.60 8.24
CA HIS A 145 7.01 -0.92 9.21
C HIS A 145 5.56 -1.33 9.03
N LEU A 146 5.03 -2.03 10.04
CA LEU A 146 3.64 -2.46 10.11
C LEU A 146 2.83 -1.43 10.90
N MET A 147 1.72 -0.98 10.34
CA MET A 147 0.83 0.02 10.95
C MET A 147 -0.59 -0.53 10.98
N GLU A 148 -1.14 -0.73 12.18
CA GLU A 148 -2.51 -1.19 12.35
C GLU A 148 -3.51 -0.17 11.78
N ILE A 149 -4.44 -0.64 10.97
CA ILE A 149 -5.59 0.13 10.49
C ILE A 149 -6.79 -0.33 11.30
N GLN A 150 -7.25 0.53 12.20
CA GLN A 150 -8.48 0.29 12.95
C GLN A 150 -9.69 0.52 12.03
N MET A 151 -10.56 -0.48 11.91
CA MET A 151 -11.81 -0.37 11.15
C MET A 151 -12.94 0.07 12.07
N ASP A 152 -13.63 1.17 11.75
CA ASP A 152 -14.60 1.79 12.66
C ASP A 152 -15.97 1.07 12.72
N THR A 153 -16.33 0.25 11.72
CA THR A 153 -17.56 -0.57 11.76
C THR A 153 -17.45 -1.82 10.87
N GLN A 154 -17.58 -3.01 11.46
CA GLN A 154 -17.76 -4.27 10.72
C GLN A 154 -19.23 -4.68 10.82
N SER A 155 -19.96 -4.69 9.71
CA SER A 155 -21.30 -5.26 9.68
C SER A 155 -21.22 -6.73 9.30
N ALA A 156 -21.95 -7.58 10.01
CA ALA A 156 -21.98 -9.04 9.80
C ALA A 156 -22.39 -9.50 8.38
N ALA A 157 -22.87 -8.59 7.54
CA ALA A 157 -23.30 -8.89 6.17
C ALA A 157 -22.29 -8.45 5.09
N GLN A 158 -21.38 -7.52 5.41
CA GLN A 158 -20.37 -7.01 4.49
C GLN A 158 -19.17 -6.54 5.33
N ALA A 159 -18.03 -7.22 5.18
CA ALA A 159 -16.72 -6.67 5.52
C ALA A 159 -16.48 -5.45 4.61
N SER A 160 -17.11 -4.33 4.95
CA SER A 160 -16.94 -3.07 4.24
C SER A 160 -15.62 -2.50 4.69
N PHE A 161 -14.61 -2.64 3.82
CA PHE A 161 -13.34 -1.95 3.97
C PHE A 161 -13.59 -0.47 4.27
N ASP A 162 -13.17 0.00 5.44
CA ASP A 162 -13.25 1.40 5.83
C ASP A 162 -12.21 2.21 5.04
N MET A 163 -12.62 2.61 3.83
CA MET A 163 -11.82 3.43 2.94
C MET A 163 -11.39 4.74 3.60
N ASP A 164 -12.14 5.27 4.57
CA ASP A 164 -11.80 6.52 5.24
C ASP A 164 -10.63 6.30 6.21
N ALA A 165 -10.66 5.24 7.02
CA ALA A 165 -9.53 4.87 7.88
C ALA A 165 -8.25 4.63 7.07
N PHE A 166 -8.37 3.89 5.97
CA PHE A 166 -7.26 3.67 5.05
C PHE A 166 -6.76 4.99 4.41
N THR A 167 -7.67 5.86 3.96
CA THR A 167 -7.30 7.15 3.36
C THR A 167 -6.58 8.04 4.37
N ARG A 168 -7.02 8.08 5.63
CA ARG A 168 -6.31 8.79 6.72
C ARG A 168 -4.88 8.27 6.88
N MET A 169 -4.69 6.95 6.84
CA MET A 169 -3.36 6.32 6.92
C MET A 169 -2.49 6.68 5.71
N ALA A 170 -3.02 6.61 4.49
CA ALA A 170 -2.31 6.96 3.27
C ALA A 170 -1.87 8.45 3.28
N ILE A 171 -2.75 9.36 3.71
CA ILE A 171 -2.43 10.77 3.90
C ILE A 171 -1.31 10.94 4.93
N LYS A 172 -1.37 10.21 6.05
CA LYS A 172 -0.33 10.27 7.09
C LYS A 172 1.03 9.84 6.53
N LEU A 173 1.10 8.71 5.83
CA LEU A 173 2.32 8.25 5.17
C LEU A 173 2.87 9.31 4.20
N HIS A 174 2.00 9.86 3.35
CA HIS A 174 2.38 10.89 2.40
C HIS A 174 2.95 12.14 3.08
N LYS A 175 2.32 12.61 4.17
CA LYS A 175 2.82 13.77 4.96
C LYS A 175 4.21 13.54 5.55
N HIS A 176 4.58 12.29 5.82
CA HIS A 176 5.92 11.93 6.31
C HIS A 176 6.89 11.56 5.17
N GLY A 177 6.51 11.76 3.91
CA GLY A 177 7.34 11.38 2.76
C GLY A 177 7.50 9.87 2.58
N GLN A 178 6.66 9.06 3.24
CA GLN A 178 6.66 7.61 3.15
C GLN A 178 5.64 7.14 2.11
N ALA A 179 5.96 6.03 1.44
CA ALA A 179 5.06 5.41 0.48
C ALA A 179 4.39 4.18 1.10
N LEU A 180 3.09 4.01 0.83
CA LEU A 180 2.44 2.74 1.11
C LEU A 180 2.97 1.67 0.15
N HIS A 181 3.47 0.56 0.69
CA HIS A 181 4.09 -0.52 -0.07
C HIS A 181 3.23 -1.77 -0.11
N ALA A 182 2.59 -2.11 1.00
CA ALA A 182 1.66 -3.21 1.04
C ALA A 182 0.47 -2.97 1.97
N VAL A 183 -0.58 -3.75 1.77
CA VAL A 183 -1.68 -3.91 2.74
C VAL A 183 -1.79 -5.39 3.07
N PHE A 184 -1.72 -5.72 4.36
CA PHE A 184 -1.82 -7.09 4.83
C PHE A 184 -3.12 -7.30 5.61
N HIS A 185 -3.74 -8.45 5.43
CA HIS A 185 -4.91 -8.87 6.21
C HIS A 185 -4.94 -10.40 6.34
N SER A 186 -5.84 -10.92 7.16
CA SER A 186 -5.99 -12.38 7.36
C SER A 186 -7.39 -12.86 7.08
N HIS A 187 -7.50 -14.08 6.54
CA HIS A 187 -8.72 -14.84 6.57
C HIS A 187 -8.62 -15.95 7.64
N ARG A 188 -9.67 -16.11 8.45
CA ARG A 188 -9.74 -17.10 9.54
C ARG A 188 -10.12 -18.49 9.02
N PHE A 189 -9.29 -19.06 8.15
CA PHE A 189 -9.38 -20.44 7.70
C PHE A 189 -8.00 -21.06 7.52
N ALA A 190 -7.94 -22.39 7.54
CA ALA A 190 -6.73 -23.14 7.25
C ALA A 190 -6.54 -23.39 5.76
N GLY A 191 -5.28 -23.40 5.31
CA GLY A 191 -4.89 -23.70 3.93
C GLY A 191 -4.47 -22.47 3.13
N PRO A 192 -4.09 -22.66 1.85
CA PRO A 192 -3.58 -21.57 1.01
C PRO A 192 -4.60 -20.44 0.88
N PRO A 193 -4.29 -19.22 1.34
CA PRO A 193 -5.22 -18.12 1.26
C PRO A 193 -5.36 -17.66 -0.19
N ASN A 194 -6.61 -17.42 -0.60
CA ASN A 194 -6.93 -16.83 -1.90
C ASN A 194 -7.56 -15.46 -1.68
N PRO A 195 -7.20 -14.44 -2.47
CA PRO A 195 -7.84 -13.13 -2.38
C PRO A 195 -9.33 -13.22 -2.70
N SER A 196 -10.15 -12.59 -1.87
CA SER A 196 -11.60 -12.48 -2.08
C SER A 196 -11.94 -11.49 -3.21
N ALA A 197 -13.20 -11.45 -3.62
CA ALA A 197 -13.67 -10.42 -4.56
C ALA A 197 -13.54 -8.99 -3.98
N THR A 198 -13.65 -8.84 -2.65
CA THR A 198 -13.45 -7.57 -1.96
C THR A 198 -11.98 -7.16 -2.01
N ASP A 199 -11.06 -8.10 -1.80
CA ASP A 199 -9.61 -7.86 -1.83
C ASP A 199 -9.16 -7.38 -3.22
N TRP A 200 -9.71 -7.97 -4.28
CA TRP A 200 -9.44 -7.55 -5.65
C TRP A 200 -10.00 -6.17 -5.98
N ARG A 201 -11.19 -5.83 -5.46
CA ARG A 201 -11.75 -4.47 -5.59
C ARG A 201 -10.89 -3.45 -4.86
N LEU A 202 -10.39 -3.78 -3.67
CA LEU A 202 -9.44 -2.93 -2.96
C LEU A 202 -8.16 -2.76 -3.78
N GLN A 203 -7.59 -3.85 -4.31
CA GLN A 203 -6.38 -3.80 -5.12
C GLN A 203 -6.55 -2.87 -6.32
N GLU A 204 -7.69 -2.97 -7.00
CA GLU A 204 -8.03 -2.12 -8.13
C GLU A 204 -8.09 -0.64 -7.73
N ARG A 205 -8.77 -0.32 -6.62
CA ARG A 205 -8.84 1.05 -6.11
C ARG A 205 -7.46 1.62 -5.75
N LEU A 206 -6.60 0.81 -5.13
CA LEU A 206 -5.23 1.22 -4.80
C LEU A 206 -4.43 1.54 -6.05
N GLU A 207 -4.48 0.66 -7.05
CA GLU A 207 -3.74 0.82 -8.30
C GLU A 207 -4.27 1.99 -9.15
N GLU A 208 -5.59 2.19 -9.19
CA GLU A 208 -6.23 3.33 -9.85
C GLU A 208 -5.91 4.65 -9.15
N GLY A 209 -5.81 4.64 -7.82
CA GLY A 209 -5.32 5.76 -7.02
C GLY A 209 -3.83 6.04 -7.19
N GLY A 210 -3.13 5.29 -8.04
CA GLY A 210 -1.71 5.48 -8.32
C GLY A 210 -0.78 4.95 -7.23
N TYR A 211 -1.28 4.09 -6.32
CA TYR A 211 -0.47 3.42 -5.32
C TYR A 211 0.07 2.10 -5.88
N PRO A 212 1.38 2.01 -6.23
CA PRO A 212 2.03 0.74 -6.54
C PRO A 212 2.23 -0.04 -5.24
N CYS A 213 1.13 -0.59 -4.74
CA CYS A 213 1.01 -1.33 -3.50
C CYS A 213 0.65 -2.77 -3.84
N ILE A 214 1.28 -3.74 -3.18
CA ILE A 214 0.83 -5.14 -3.21
C ILE A 214 -0.09 -5.41 -2.02
N GLN A 215 -0.81 -6.52 -2.06
CA GLN A 215 -1.52 -7.01 -0.89
C GLN A 215 -0.98 -8.36 -0.46
N ALA A 216 -1.22 -8.73 0.80
CA ALA A 216 -0.97 -10.07 1.28
C ALA A 216 -2.11 -10.57 2.15
N VAL A 217 -2.60 -11.78 1.85
CA VAL A 217 -3.60 -12.47 2.67
C VAL A 217 -2.91 -13.56 3.47
N PHE A 218 -3.12 -13.57 4.77
CA PHE A 218 -2.66 -14.59 5.69
C PHE A 218 -3.79 -15.58 6.01
N SER A 219 -3.47 -16.86 6.10
CA SER A 219 -4.37 -17.90 6.62
C SER A 219 -4.07 -18.19 8.09
N GLU A 220 -4.97 -18.88 8.77
CA GLU A 220 -4.81 -19.25 10.18
C GLU A 220 -3.63 -20.22 10.41
N ASP A 221 -3.30 -21.07 9.43
CA ASP A 221 -2.17 -22.01 9.50
C ASP A 221 -0.83 -21.39 9.06
N ALA A 222 -0.73 -20.06 9.09
CA ALA A 222 0.48 -19.27 8.78
C ALA A 222 0.99 -19.42 7.35
N GLN A 223 0.08 -19.62 6.40
CA GLN A 223 0.39 -19.40 4.99
C GLN A 223 0.08 -17.95 4.63
N VAL A 224 0.82 -17.42 3.67
CA VAL A 224 0.64 -16.06 3.16
C VAL A 224 0.77 -16.04 1.66
N ARG A 225 -0.14 -15.35 1.00
CA ARG A 225 -0.10 -15.11 -0.44
C ARG A 225 -0.02 -13.63 -0.73
N PHE A 226 0.99 -13.23 -1.49
CA PHE A 226 1.08 -11.88 -2.03
C PHE A 226 0.37 -11.78 -3.39
N PHE A 227 -0.29 -10.66 -3.66
CA PHE A 227 -0.98 -10.44 -4.93
C PHE A 227 -1.07 -8.96 -5.29
N ALA A 228 -1.19 -8.72 -6.60
CA ALA A 228 -1.51 -7.43 -7.22
C ALA A 228 -2.02 -7.71 -8.64
N ARG A 229 -2.61 -6.73 -9.33
CA ARG A 229 -2.97 -6.90 -10.75
C ARG A 229 -1.77 -6.62 -11.67
N LYS A 230 -0.90 -5.71 -11.27
CA LYS A 230 0.35 -5.43 -11.99
C LYS A 230 1.44 -6.44 -11.61
N PRO A 231 2.34 -6.83 -12.53
CA PRO A 231 3.47 -7.68 -12.20
C PRO A 231 4.34 -7.10 -11.09
N PHE A 232 4.83 -7.94 -10.20
CA PHE A 232 5.74 -7.58 -9.11
C PHE A 232 6.63 -8.77 -8.76
N GLN A 233 7.64 -8.52 -7.93
CA GLN A 233 8.48 -9.54 -7.33
C GLN A 233 8.42 -9.40 -5.80
N VAL A 234 8.39 -10.51 -5.09
CA VAL A 234 8.55 -10.55 -3.62
C VAL A 234 9.72 -11.46 -3.30
N GLU A 235 10.57 -11.00 -2.41
CA GLU A 235 11.67 -11.78 -1.86
C GLU A 235 11.61 -11.74 -0.33
N VAL A 236 11.65 -12.93 0.29
CA VAL A 236 11.63 -13.08 1.73
C VAL A 236 13.04 -13.40 2.23
N TYR A 237 13.58 -12.54 3.09
CA TYR A 237 14.93 -12.66 3.63
C TYR A 237 14.95 -13.28 5.02
N GLY A 238 15.96 -14.11 5.29
CA GLY A 238 16.16 -14.76 6.58
C GLY A 238 15.67 -16.21 6.59
N LYS A 239 15.39 -16.75 7.78
CA LYS A 239 15.04 -18.16 7.98
C LYS A 239 13.62 -18.29 8.51
N GLY A 240 13.01 -19.44 8.24
CA GLY A 240 11.73 -19.84 8.78
C GLY A 240 10.50 -19.33 8.03
N VAL A 241 10.70 -18.97 6.78
CA VAL A 241 9.65 -18.89 5.77
C VAL A 241 10.06 -19.80 4.62
N GLU A 242 9.14 -20.68 4.21
CA GLU A 242 9.29 -21.55 3.06
C GLU A 242 8.45 -21.02 1.89
N SER A 243 9.01 -21.03 0.70
CA SER A 243 8.24 -20.78 -0.52
C SER A 243 7.52 -22.07 -0.92
N ILE A 244 6.19 -22.05 -0.91
CA ILE A 244 5.38 -23.18 -1.38
C ILE A 244 5.21 -23.09 -2.90
N ASP A 245 4.90 -21.90 -3.41
CA ASP A 245 4.71 -21.64 -4.84
C ASP A 245 5.18 -20.23 -5.17
N GLN A 246 6.34 -20.14 -5.82
CA GLN A 246 6.96 -18.87 -6.20
C GLN A 246 6.15 -18.12 -7.26
N HIS A 247 5.45 -18.84 -8.14
CA HIS A 247 4.70 -18.24 -9.25
C HIS A 247 3.46 -17.51 -8.74
N ASN A 248 2.80 -18.09 -7.74
CA ASN A 248 1.65 -17.48 -7.07
C ASN A 248 2.02 -16.70 -5.80
N HIS A 249 3.32 -16.49 -5.55
CA HIS A 249 3.85 -15.81 -4.36
C HIS A 249 3.25 -16.34 -3.04
N LEU A 250 3.15 -17.67 -2.93
CA LEU A 250 2.63 -18.37 -1.75
C LEU A 250 3.79 -18.87 -0.89
N TYR A 251 3.74 -18.51 0.39
CA TYR A 251 4.75 -18.84 1.38
C TYR A 251 4.09 -19.42 2.64
N ARG A 252 4.88 -20.13 3.45
CA ARG A 252 4.50 -20.62 4.77
C ARG A 252 5.51 -20.19 5.81
N ILE A 253 5.03 -19.66 6.93
CA ILE A 253 5.84 -19.30 8.08
C ILE A 253 5.99 -20.55 8.95
N VAL A 254 7.19 -21.12 8.98
CA VAL A 254 7.48 -22.43 9.58
C VAL A 254 8.00 -22.29 11.01
N TYR A 255 8.79 -21.24 11.27
CA TYR A 255 9.30 -20.96 12.61
C TYR A 255 8.61 -19.73 13.18
N ARG A 256 7.62 -19.98 14.04
CA ARG A 256 6.90 -18.91 14.75
C ARG A 256 7.68 -18.39 15.98
N SER A 257 8.68 -19.15 16.45
CA SER A 257 9.39 -18.94 17.74
C SER A 257 10.81 -18.39 17.62
N THR A 258 11.36 -18.18 16.42
CA THR A 258 12.72 -17.62 16.23
C THR A 258 12.74 -16.10 16.11
N LEU A 259 11.64 -15.42 16.43
CA LEU A 259 11.64 -13.97 16.54
C LEU A 259 12.18 -13.56 17.91
N PRO A 260 13.11 -12.60 18.00
CA PRO A 260 13.36 -11.94 19.27
C PRO A 260 12.05 -11.29 19.70
N ASP A 261 11.51 -11.78 20.81
CA ASP A 261 10.28 -11.27 21.38
C ASP A 261 10.48 -9.79 21.74
N PRO A 262 9.78 -8.83 21.11
CA PRO A 262 9.98 -7.42 21.40
C PRO A 262 9.46 -7.04 22.80
N GLY A 263 8.79 -7.95 23.51
CA GLY A 263 8.12 -7.69 24.79
C GLY A 263 8.54 -8.55 25.99
N HIS A 264 9.32 -9.62 25.79
CA HIS A 264 9.79 -10.43 26.92
C HIS A 264 11.21 -10.04 27.34
N SER A 265 11.29 -9.16 28.35
CA SER A 265 12.39 -9.21 29.31
C SER A 265 12.56 -10.65 29.78
N THR A 266 13.74 -11.20 29.49
CA THR A 266 14.15 -12.59 29.74
C THR A 266 13.75 -13.06 31.14
N PRO A 267 13.04 -14.19 31.31
CA PRO A 267 12.95 -14.81 32.62
C PRO A 267 14.34 -15.35 32.99
N ALA A 268 14.73 -15.08 34.22
CA ALA A 268 16.05 -15.30 34.77
C ALA A 268 16.40 -16.79 34.95
N ILE A 269 16.71 -17.53 33.87
CA ILE A 269 17.40 -18.83 33.98
C ILE A 269 18.34 -19.03 32.77
N GLU A 270 19.52 -18.43 32.84
CA GLU A 270 20.79 -19.08 32.45
C GLU A 270 21.97 -18.26 32.97
N ARG A 271 22.13 -18.25 34.30
CA ARG A 271 23.46 -18.00 34.89
C ARG A 271 24.29 -19.26 34.71
N ARG A 272 25.04 -19.36 33.60
CA ARG A 272 26.44 -19.84 33.60
C ARG A 272 27.05 -19.83 32.20
N ARG A 273 28.15 -19.08 32.12
CA ARG A 273 29.22 -19.10 31.10
C ARG A 273 28.85 -18.51 29.75
N ASP A 274 28.90 -17.19 29.68
CA ASP A 274 29.80 -16.54 28.72
C ASP A 274 30.31 -15.22 29.29
N GLY A 275 31.64 -15.16 29.44
CA GLY A 275 32.36 -14.10 30.12
C GLY A 275 32.59 -12.89 29.24
N LEU A 276 31.56 -12.07 29.02
CA LEU A 276 31.74 -10.71 28.53
C LEU A 276 31.34 -9.72 29.62
N ARG A 277 32.36 -9.26 30.32
CA ARG A 277 32.31 -8.18 31.32
C ARG A 277 32.04 -6.86 30.58
N PRO A 278 30.97 -6.11 30.87
CA PRO A 278 30.84 -4.76 30.37
C PRO A 278 31.92 -3.88 31.01
N LEU A 279 32.56 -3.03 30.20
CA LEU A 279 33.49 -2.01 30.67
C LEU A 279 32.75 -1.01 31.58
N PRO A 280 33.34 -0.57 32.71
CA PRO A 280 32.73 0.44 33.54
C PRO A 280 32.67 1.77 32.77
N ALA A 281 31.51 2.43 32.82
CA ALA A 281 31.37 3.79 32.36
C ALA A 281 32.24 4.71 33.23
N HIS A 282 33.12 5.48 32.60
CA HIS A 282 33.76 6.62 33.23
C HIS A 282 32.69 7.67 33.56
N SER A 283 32.29 7.75 34.83
CA SER A 283 31.67 8.94 35.38
C SER A 283 32.79 9.90 35.81
N GLY A 284 33.01 10.93 35.00
CA GLY A 284 33.70 12.13 35.44
C GLY A 284 32.74 13.01 36.24
N ARG A 285 33.01 13.18 37.53
CA ARG A 285 33.14 14.45 38.25
C ARG A 285 33.45 14.16 39.71
#